data_AF-A0A0M8YIV8-F1
#
_entry.id   AF-A0A0M8YIV8-F1
#
_cell.length_a   1.000
_cell.length_b   1.000
_cell.length_c   1.000
_cell.angle_alpha   90.00
_cell.angle_beta   90.00
_cell.angle_gamma   90.00
#
_symmetry.space_group_name_H-M   'P 1'
#
loop_
_entity.id
_entity.type
_entity.pdbx_description
1 polymer ?
#
loop_
_entity_poly.entity_id
_entity_poly.type
_entity_poly.pdbx_seq_one_letter_code
_entity_poly.pdbx_strand_id
1 'polypeptide(L)'
;MTVRVDSEDGATGVTAGPDAHEWTADGLRDVLAPLVGQSRDLVLAVDDGPAMSIWASAVESFTRALAESGVFGDVTVCALGVDDSGRAVLRGSDGGGPPDLTGSGRRLLLALTDAVDPAWRWGGAWASLRELGAAHSVAVVSPLSWWPACRTGLDLHRLRLKVSEPGAPNHFYEWEPQVDVPGLYDDL
;
A
#
# COMPACT_ATOMS: atom_id res chain seq x y z
N MET A 1 23.37 7.37 -57.41
CA MET A 1 22.97 7.88 -56.09
C MET A 1 21.81 7.02 -55.64
N THR A 2 22.11 6.01 -54.82
CA THR A 2 21.20 4.90 -54.51
C THR A 2 21.35 4.63 -53.02
N VAL A 3 20.29 4.90 -52.28
CA VAL A 3 20.20 4.65 -50.84
C VAL A 3 19.83 3.18 -50.65
N ARG A 4 20.71 2.43 -49.97
CA ARG A 4 20.35 1.21 -49.24
C ARG A 4 20.66 1.50 -47.77
N VAL A 5 19.65 1.39 -46.92
CA VAL A 5 19.83 1.31 -45.47
C VAL A 5 19.35 -0.07 -45.10
N ASP A 6 20.29 -0.90 -44.68
CA ASP A 6 20.05 -2.22 -44.10
C ASP A 6 19.34 -2.10 -42.75
N SER A 7 18.53 -3.12 -42.48
CA SER A 7 17.76 -3.34 -41.26
C SER A 7 18.62 -3.86 -40.10
N GLU A 8 18.02 -3.76 -38.91
CA GLU A 8 18.35 -4.42 -37.64
C GLU A 8 19.50 -3.80 -36.82
N ASP A 9 19.17 -3.05 -35.77
CA ASP A 9 19.18 -3.60 -34.40
C ASP A 9 18.82 -2.51 -33.37
N GLY A 10 18.24 -2.93 -32.24
CA GLY A 10 18.10 -2.07 -31.06
C GLY A 10 16.70 -1.95 -30.49
N ALA A 11 16.03 -3.08 -30.26
CA ALA A 11 15.02 -3.16 -29.21
C ALA A 11 15.66 -2.72 -27.89
N THR A 12 15.43 -1.48 -27.48
CA THR A 12 15.77 -1.02 -26.13
C THR A 12 14.69 -1.53 -25.19
N GLY A 13 14.91 -2.75 -24.72
CA GLY A 13 14.17 -3.31 -23.60
C GLY A 13 14.28 -2.37 -22.42
N VAL A 14 13.14 -1.83 -22.01
CA VAL A 14 12.95 -1.34 -20.65
C VAL A 14 13.25 -2.53 -19.75
N THR A 15 14.39 -2.47 -19.07
CA THR A 15 14.78 -3.47 -18.08
C THR A 15 13.83 -3.30 -16.90
N ALA A 16 12.79 -4.14 -16.87
CA ALA A 16 11.98 -4.34 -15.69
C ALA A 16 12.93 -4.70 -14.54
N GLY A 17 12.96 -3.87 -13.50
CA GLY A 17 13.71 -4.15 -12.29
C GLY A 17 13.28 -5.48 -11.67
N PRO A 18 14.15 -6.11 -10.87
CA PRO A 18 13.81 -7.35 -10.19
C PRO A 18 12.59 -7.08 -9.30
N ASP A 19 11.48 -7.77 -9.59
CA ASP A 19 10.17 -7.68 -8.92
C ASP A 19 9.15 -6.71 -9.56
N ALA A 20 9.11 -6.59 -10.89
CA ALA A 20 7.94 -6.06 -11.60
C ALA A 20 6.73 -7.02 -11.47
N HIS A 21 6.18 -7.15 -10.26
CA HIS A 21 4.84 -7.67 -10.06
C HIS A 21 3.87 -6.62 -10.58
N GLU A 22 3.43 -6.78 -11.82
CA GLU A 22 2.32 -5.99 -12.34
C GLU A 22 1.08 -6.38 -11.54
N TRP A 23 0.51 -5.41 -10.81
CA TRP A 23 -0.74 -5.62 -10.10
C TRP A 23 -1.86 -5.70 -11.12
N THR A 24 -2.62 -6.79 -11.07
CA THR A 24 -3.77 -6.99 -11.95
C THR A 24 -5.07 -6.80 -11.19
N ALA A 25 -6.07 -6.23 -11.85
CA ALA A 25 -7.41 -6.05 -11.29
C ALA A 25 -8.03 -7.38 -10.86
N ASP A 26 -7.81 -8.45 -11.64
CA ASP A 26 -8.30 -9.79 -11.33
C ASP A 26 -7.60 -10.39 -10.09
N GLY A 27 -6.27 -10.27 -10.01
CA GLY A 27 -5.53 -10.75 -8.83
C GLY A 27 -5.93 -10.00 -7.55
N LEU A 28 -6.15 -8.69 -7.62
CA LEU A 28 -6.69 -7.93 -6.49
C LEU A 28 -8.12 -8.33 -6.14
N ARG A 29 -8.98 -8.61 -7.13
CA ARG A 29 -10.35 -9.05 -6.88
C ARG A 29 -10.38 -10.40 -6.16
N ASP A 30 -9.46 -11.32 -6.47
CA ASP A 30 -9.35 -12.60 -5.78
C ASP A 30 -8.96 -12.42 -4.31
N VAL A 31 -7.96 -11.58 -4.03
CA VAL A 31 -7.52 -11.27 -2.65
C VAL A 31 -8.62 -10.55 -1.87
N LEU A 32 -9.32 -9.62 -2.53
CA LEU A 32 -10.36 -8.78 -1.94
C LEU A 32 -11.76 -9.37 -2.09
N ALA A 33 -11.88 -10.64 -2.53
CA ALA A 33 -13.16 -11.32 -2.71
C ALA A 33 -14.09 -11.21 -1.49
N PRO A 34 -13.60 -11.25 -0.23
CA PRO A 34 -14.46 -11.04 0.94
C PRO A 34 -15.16 -9.68 0.99
N LEU A 35 -14.60 -8.64 0.36
CA LEU A 35 -15.16 -7.29 0.32
C LEU A 35 -16.17 -7.08 -0.82
N VAL A 36 -16.23 -7.99 -1.80
CA VAL A 36 -17.14 -7.87 -2.94
C VAL A 36 -18.59 -7.84 -2.46
N GLY A 37 -19.36 -6.86 -2.95
CA GLY A 37 -20.76 -6.64 -2.56
C GLY A 37 -20.95 -5.88 -1.24
N GLN A 38 -19.88 -5.64 -0.49
CA GLN A 38 -19.88 -4.70 0.62
C GLN A 38 -19.56 -3.33 0.05
N SER A 39 -20.55 -2.48 -0.15
CA SER A 39 -20.30 -1.17 -0.76
C SER A 39 -19.35 -0.32 0.10
N ARG A 40 -18.06 -0.31 -0.22
CA ARG A 40 -16.97 0.36 0.51
C ARG A 40 -16.24 1.33 -0.41
N ASP A 41 -15.70 2.38 0.19
CA ASP A 41 -14.78 3.31 -0.47
C ASP A 41 -13.35 3.07 0.05
N LEU A 42 -12.36 3.45 -0.74
CA LEU A 42 -10.96 3.35 -0.40
C LEU A 42 -10.29 4.72 -0.47
N VAL A 43 -9.56 5.09 0.58
CA VAL A 43 -8.53 6.12 0.51
C VAL A 43 -7.18 5.41 0.40
N LEU A 44 -6.50 5.61 -0.72
CA LEU A 44 -5.11 5.18 -0.91
C LEU A 44 -4.19 6.36 -0.58
N ALA A 45 -3.54 6.29 0.58
CA ALA A 45 -2.57 7.28 1.01
C ALA A 45 -1.16 6.81 0.62
N VAL A 46 -0.56 7.47 -0.36
CA VAL A 46 0.75 7.11 -0.91
C VAL A 46 1.82 7.94 -0.22
N ASP A 47 2.81 7.30 0.38
CA ASP A 47 3.98 7.97 0.96
C ASP A 47 4.64 8.91 -0.07
N ASP A 48 4.86 10.17 0.33
CA ASP A 48 5.47 11.21 -0.52
C ASP A 48 6.99 11.37 -0.30
N GLY A 49 7.58 10.46 0.47
CA GLY A 49 9.00 10.35 0.75
C GLY A 49 9.87 10.23 -0.52
N PRO A 50 11.11 10.77 -0.54
CA PRO A 50 11.95 10.75 -1.74
C PRO A 50 12.21 9.36 -2.33
N ALA A 51 12.28 8.33 -1.48
CA ALA A 51 12.50 6.94 -1.91
C ALA A 51 11.32 6.38 -2.72
N MET A 52 10.12 6.93 -2.55
CA MET A 52 8.91 6.50 -3.27
C MET A 52 8.98 6.78 -4.78
N SER A 53 9.92 7.62 -5.24
CA SER A 53 10.21 7.80 -6.67
C SER A 53 10.65 6.50 -7.36
N ILE A 54 11.32 5.58 -6.65
CA ILE A 54 11.69 4.25 -7.16
C ILE A 54 10.45 3.41 -7.44
N TRP A 55 9.38 3.62 -6.66
CA TRP A 55 8.15 2.83 -6.70
C TRP A 55 7.06 3.45 -7.58
N ALA A 56 7.33 4.57 -8.28
CA ALA A 56 6.30 5.31 -9.02
C ALA A 56 5.48 4.42 -9.97
N SER A 57 6.14 3.56 -10.76
CA SER A 57 5.44 2.63 -11.67
C SER A 57 4.63 1.56 -10.93
N ALA A 58 5.12 1.05 -9.80
CA ALA A 58 4.39 0.09 -8.98
C ALA A 58 3.17 0.72 -8.30
N VAL A 59 3.31 1.96 -7.80
CA VAL A 59 2.21 2.76 -7.23
C VAL A 59 1.14 3.00 -8.29
N GLU A 60 1.52 3.40 -9.50
CA GLU A 60 0.58 3.64 -10.61
C GLU A 60 -0.16 2.34 -10.98
N SER A 61 0.58 1.24 -11.19
CA SER A 61 0.00 -0.08 -11.50
C SER A 61 -0.96 -0.56 -10.41
N PHE A 62 -0.57 -0.44 -9.13
CA PHE A 62 -1.40 -0.84 -8.00
C PHE A 62 -2.67 0.01 -7.88
N THR A 63 -2.55 1.34 -8.01
CA THR A 63 -3.67 2.28 -7.97
C THR A 63 -4.68 1.98 -9.07
N ARG A 64 -4.18 1.78 -10.31
CA ARG A 64 -5.02 1.41 -11.45
C ARG A 64 -5.73 0.08 -11.21
N ALA A 65 -5.01 -0.94 -10.74
CA ALA A 65 -5.58 -2.25 -10.46
C ALA A 65 -6.67 -2.19 -9.37
N LEU A 66 -6.49 -1.37 -8.32
CA LEU A 66 -7.50 -1.15 -7.29
C LEU A 66 -8.78 -0.55 -7.88
N ALA A 67 -8.65 0.49 -8.72
CA ALA A 67 -9.79 1.12 -9.38
C ALA A 67 -10.49 0.16 -10.36
N GLU A 68 -9.73 -0.55 -11.19
CA GLU A 68 -10.25 -1.50 -12.20
C GLU A 68 -10.82 -2.79 -11.58
N SER A 69 -10.45 -3.13 -10.34
CA SER A 69 -10.99 -4.30 -9.65
C SER A 69 -12.52 -4.22 -9.47
N GLY A 70 -13.07 -3.00 -9.38
CA GLY A 70 -14.49 -2.75 -9.12
C GLY A 70 -14.94 -3.18 -7.71
N VAL A 71 -14.02 -3.50 -6.80
CA VAL A 71 -14.33 -3.90 -5.42
C VAL A 71 -14.82 -2.69 -4.61
N PHE A 72 -14.21 -1.53 -4.83
CA PHE A 72 -14.53 -0.28 -4.16
C PHE A 72 -15.45 0.59 -5.01
N GLY A 73 -16.37 1.31 -4.37
CA GLY A 73 -17.26 2.27 -5.03
C GLY A 73 -16.51 3.52 -5.48
N ASP A 74 -15.63 4.04 -4.62
CA ASP A 74 -14.70 5.13 -4.92
C ASP A 74 -13.29 4.80 -4.43
N VAL A 75 -12.28 5.21 -5.19
CA VAL A 75 -10.87 5.12 -4.82
C VAL A 75 -10.27 6.53 -4.87
N THR A 76 -10.15 7.16 -3.71
CA THR A 76 -9.53 8.47 -3.56
C THR A 76 -8.04 8.31 -3.26
N VAL A 77 -7.18 8.92 -4.05
CA VAL A 77 -5.72 8.93 -3.80
C VAL A 77 -5.32 10.24 -3.13
N CYS A 78 -4.45 10.15 -2.13
CA CYS A 78 -3.87 11.31 -1.44
C CYS A 78 -2.40 11.04 -1.07
N ALA A 79 -1.66 12.08 -0.73
CA ALA A 79 -0.29 11.93 -0.25
C ALA A 79 -0.28 11.65 1.27
N LEU A 80 0.62 10.77 1.69
CA LEU A 80 0.98 10.51 3.08
C LEU A 80 2.33 11.13 3.32
N GLY A 81 2.33 12.39 3.77
CA GLY A 81 3.56 13.10 4.05
C GLY A 81 3.94 13.08 5.51
N VAL A 82 5.08 13.71 5.81
CA VAL A 82 5.55 13.92 7.17
C VAL A 82 5.55 15.42 7.48
N ASP A 83 5.10 15.79 8.67
CA ASP A 83 5.16 17.16 9.18
C ASP A 83 6.48 17.46 9.93
N ASP A 84 6.67 18.71 10.35
CA ASP A 84 7.90 19.14 11.05
C ASP A 84 8.13 18.43 12.39
N SER A 85 7.09 17.80 12.95
CA SER A 85 7.18 17.01 14.19
C SER A 85 7.51 15.53 13.93
N GLY A 86 7.70 15.12 12.68
CA GLY A 86 7.95 13.74 12.28
C GLY A 86 6.70 12.87 12.28
N ARG A 87 5.50 13.48 12.30
CA ARG A 87 4.22 12.77 12.28
C ARG A 87 3.71 12.65 10.86
N ALA A 88 3.05 11.52 10.55
CA ALA A 88 2.47 11.32 9.25
C ALA A 88 1.15 12.10 9.12
N VAL A 89 0.96 12.77 8.00
CA VAL A 89 -0.21 13.61 7.71
C VAL A 89 -0.73 13.31 6.32
N LEU A 90 -2.06 13.22 6.20
CA LEU A 90 -2.70 13.09 4.89
C LEU A 90 -2.79 14.46 4.22
N ARG A 91 -2.48 14.53 2.93
CA ARG A 91 -2.57 15.73 2.11
C ARG A 91 -3.36 15.42 0.85
N GLY A 92 -4.39 16.21 0.56
CA GLY A 92 -5.15 16.06 -0.67
C GLY A 92 -4.30 16.32 -1.90
N SER A 93 -4.75 15.79 -3.04
CA SER A 93 -4.17 16.11 -4.34
C SER A 93 -4.38 17.57 -4.70
N ASP A 94 -3.46 18.15 -5.48
CA ASP A 94 -3.57 19.49 -6.08
C ASP A 94 -3.88 20.64 -5.10
N GLY A 95 -3.36 20.56 -3.87
CA GLY A 95 -3.57 21.59 -2.84
C GLY A 95 -4.93 21.51 -2.13
N GLY A 96 -5.69 20.44 -2.37
CA GLY A 96 -6.89 20.12 -1.61
C GLY A 96 -6.59 19.74 -0.16
N GLY A 97 -7.60 19.87 0.71
CA GLY A 97 -7.52 19.40 2.09
C GLY A 97 -7.39 17.87 2.18
N PRO A 98 -7.04 17.32 3.36
CA PRO A 98 -7.00 15.88 3.57
C PRO A 98 -8.35 15.24 3.23
N PRO A 99 -8.37 13.98 2.74
CA PRO A 99 -9.62 13.28 2.47
C PRO A 99 -10.41 13.09 3.76
N ASP A 100 -11.74 13.19 3.66
CA ASP A 100 -12.61 12.90 4.78
C ASP A 100 -12.70 11.38 5.03
N LEU A 101 -12.25 10.96 6.21
CA LEU A 101 -12.34 9.58 6.70
C LEU A 101 -13.52 9.38 7.67
N THR A 102 -14.20 10.45 8.08
CA THR A 102 -15.22 10.45 9.14
C THR A 102 -16.61 10.02 8.64
N GLY A 103 -16.77 9.81 7.33
CA GLY A 103 -18.01 9.34 6.71
C GLY A 103 -18.18 7.81 6.73
N SER A 104 -19.01 7.32 7.67
CA SER A 104 -19.80 6.06 7.60
C SER A 104 -19.17 4.70 7.92
N GLY A 105 -17.89 4.59 8.30
CA GLY A 105 -17.24 3.27 8.52
C GLY A 105 -17.16 2.40 7.25
N ARG A 106 -17.62 2.92 6.11
CA ARG A 106 -17.52 2.29 4.79
C ARG A 106 -16.22 2.63 4.08
N ARG A 107 -15.48 3.60 4.58
CA ARG A 107 -14.22 4.08 4.00
C ARG A 107 -13.04 3.43 4.69
N LEU A 108 -12.25 2.68 3.92
CA LEU A 108 -11.00 2.07 4.37
C LEU A 108 -9.85 3.03 4.04
N LEU A 109 -8.81 3.02 4.86
CA LEU A 109 -7.55 3.70 4.57
C LEU A 109 -6.47 2.66 4.30
N LEU A 110 -5.79 2.79 3.16
CA LEU A 110 -4.64 1.99 2.78
C LEU A 110 -3.43 2.89 2.64
N ALA A 111 -2.45 2.75 3.53
CA ALA A 111 -1.18 3.45 3.44
C ALA A 111 -0.20 2.62 2.60
N LEU A 112 0.31 3.19 1.51
CA LEU A 112 1.31 2.56 0.65
C LEU A 112 2.68 3.20 0.90
N THR A 113 3.62 2.44 1.45
CA THR A 113 4.94 2.94 1.87
C THR A 113 6.01 1.83 1.83
N ASP A 114 7.24 2.18 1.49
CA ASP A 114 8.41 1.33 1.71
C ASP A 114 9.00 1.46 3.14
N ALA A 115 8.45 2.38 3.92
CA ALA A 115 8.79 2.70 5.30
C ALA A 115 10.30 2.99 5.53
N VAL A 116 11.00 3.51 4.52
CA VAL A 116 12.45 3.76 4.65
C VAL A 116 12.77 5.08 5.34
N ASP A 117 11.87 6.08 5.22
CA ASP A 117 12.10 7.42 5.73
C ASP A 117 12.22 7.47 7.27
N PRO A 118 12.96 8.45 7.82
CA PRO A 118 13.25 8.49 9.26
C PRO A 118 12.01 8.53 10.16
N ALA A 119 10.90 9.14 9.70
CA ALA A 119 9.65 9.19 10.44
C ALA A 119 9.07 7.80 10.75
N TRP A 120 9.31 6.83 9.87
CA TRP A 120 8.93 5.42 10.07
C TRP A 120 9.86 4.75 11.08
N ARG A 121 11.18 4.89 10.89
CA ARG A 121 12.20 4.30 11.77
C ARG A 121 12.13 4.80 13.21
N TRP A 122 11.77 6.07 13.41
CA TRP A 122 11.65 6.69 14.73
C TRP A 122 10.23 6.61 15.32
N GLY A 123 9.27 6.04 14.58
CA GLY A 123 7.93 5.74 15.09
C GLY A 123 6.90 6.86 15.01
N GLY A 124 7.25 8.06 14.53
CA GLY A 124 6.30 9.17 14.40
C GLY A 124 5.20 8.90 13.36
N ALA A 125 5.55 8.29 12.24
CA ALA A 125 4.58 7.84 11.24
C ALA A 125 3.67 6.73 11.80
N TRP A 126 4.24 5.73 12.49
CA TRP A 126 3.48 4.66 13.15
C TRP A 126 2.51 5.16 14.21
N ALA A 127 2.92 6.15 15.00
CA ALA A 127 2.06 6.76 16.02
C ALA A 127 0.82 7.41 15.36
N SER A 128 1.01 8.06 14.22
CA SER A 128 -0.07 8.70 13.45
C SER A 128 -1.02 7.66 12.84
N LEU A 129 -0.49 6.60 12.24
CA LEU A 129 -1.31 5.49 11.73
C LEU A 129 -2.08 4.76 12.84
N ARG A 130 -1.52 4.66 14.04
CA ARG A 130 -2.20 4.06 15.21
C ARG A 130 -3.36 4.93 15.68
N GLU A 131 -3.21 6.25 15.69
CA GLU A 131 -4.30 7.18 16.00
C GLU A 131 -5.40 7.12 14.95
N LEU A 132 -5.05 7.07 13.66
CA LEU A 132 -6.01 6.83 12.59
C LEU A 132 -6.70 5.47 12.73
N GLY A 133 -5.96 4.41 13.06
CA GLY A 133 -6.48 3.06 13.31
C GLY A 133 -7.41 2.96 14.51
N ALA A 134 -7.29 3.88 15.49
CA ALA A 134 -8.24 3.95 16.59
C ALA A 134 -9.63 4.45 16.11
N ALA A 135 -9.71 5.20 15.02
CA ALA A 135 -10.97 5.74 14.50
C ALA A 135 -11.44 5.08 13.18
N HIS A 136 -10.54 4.42 12.44
CA HIS A 136 -10.79 3.92 11.09
C HIS A 136 -10.16 2.55 10.86
N SER A 137 -10.64 1.83 9.84
CA SER A 137 -9.96 0.61 9.36
C SER A 137 -8.76 1.03 8.51
N VAL A 138 -7.56 0.80 9.03
CA VAL A 138 -6.29 1.20 8.40
C VAL A 138 -5.45 -0.03 8.10
N ALA A 139 -4.97 -0.15 6.87
CA ALA A 139 -4.00 -1.17 6.48
C ALA A 139 -2.77 -0.51 5.85
N VAL A 140 -1.64 -1.22 5.91
CA VAL A 140 -0.36 -0.79 5.34
C VAL A 140 0.06 -1.80 4.30
N VAL A 141 0.41 -1.31 3.11
CA VAL A 141 0.95 -2.11 2.01
C VAL A 141 2.34 -1.61 1.74
N SER A 142 3.26 -2.56 1.54
CA SER A 142 4.63 -2.25 1.14
C SER A 142 4.91 -2.87 -0.23
N PRO A 143 5.56 -2.12 -1.15
CA PRO A 143 6.06 -2.68 -2.40
C PRO A 143 7.32 -3.54 -2.18
N LEU A 144 7.93 -3.47 -0.99
CA LEU A 144 9.06 -4.31 -0.63
C LEU A 144 8.62 -5.76 -0.39
N SER A 145 9.44 -6.70 -0.84
CA SER A 145 9.32 -8.09 -0.40
C SER A 145 9.60 -8.20 1.10
N TRP A 146 9.12 -9.28 1.72
CA TRP A 146 9.12 -9.44 3.18
C TRP A 146 10.51 -9.30 3.82
N TRP A 147 11.58 -9.76 3.15
CA TRP A 147 12.92 -9.77 3.72
C TRP A 147 13.58 -8.38 3.76
N PRO A 148 13.57 -7.58 2.67
CA PRO A 148 13.93 -6.17 2.73
C PRO A 148 13.07 -5.37 3.72
N ALA A 149 11.76 -5.65 3.80
CA ALA A 149 10.85 -4.93 4.68
C ALA A 149 11.25 -5.03 6.17
N CYS A 150 11.73 -6.19 6.64
CA CYS A 150 12.22 -6.36 8.01
C CYS A 150 13.45 -5.49 8.38
N ARG A 151 14.04 -4.76 7.41
CA ARG A 151 15.19 -3.85 7.63
C ARG A 151 14.81 -2.37 7.52
N THR A 152 13.54 -2.06 7.28
CA THR A 152 13.02 -0.69 7.22
C THR A 152 12.39 -0.30 8.56
N GLY A 153 11.52 0.72 8.58
CA GLY A 153 10.73 1.04 9.76
C GLY A 153 9.63 0.01 10.08
N LEU A 154 9.48 -1.07 9.30
CA LEU A 154 8.46 -2.11 9.51
C LEU A 154 8.93 -3.16 10.53
N ASP A 155 8.18 -3.32 11.61
CA ASP A 155 8.25 -4.50 12.48
C ASP A 155 7.12 -5.47 12.10
N LEU A 156 7.48 -6.59 11.47
CA LEU A 156 6.52 -7.50 10.85
C LEU A 156 6.22 -8.70 11.74
N HIS A 157 4.96 -8.82 12.14
CA HIS A 157 4.42 -9.99 12.83
C HIS A 157 3.40 -10.68 11.94
N ARG A 158 3.43 -12.02 11.89
CA ARG A 158 2.37 -12.78 11.22
C ARG A 158 1.24 -13.05 12.19
N LEU A 159 0.10 -12.43 11.96
CA LEU A 159 -1.06 -12.47 12.83
C LEU A 159 -2.29 -12.91 12.04
N ARG A 160 -3.22 -13.57 12.72
CA ARG A 160 -4.59 -13.70 12.24
C ARG A 160 -5.47 -12.68 12.96
N LEU A 161 -6.11 -11.82 12.18
CA LEU A 161 -7.01 -10.78 12.68
C LEU A 161 -8.46 -11.25 12.60
N LYS A 162 -9.26 -10.94 13.61
CA LYS A 162 -10.70 -11.23 13.69
C LYS A 162 -11.44 -9.96 14.07
N VAL A 163 -12.60 -9.75 13.45
CA VAL A 163 -13.46 -8.59 13.72
C VAL A 163 -14.91 -8.96 13.46
N SER A 164 -15.83 -8.40 14.25
CA SER A 164 -17.27 -8.69 14.14
C SER A 164 -17.93 -7.98 12.96
N GLU A 165 -17.40 -6.84 12.54
CA GLU A 165 -17.93 -6.04 11.44
C GLU A 165 -16.80 -5.71 10.45
N PRO A 166 -16.97 -5.99 9.14
CA PRO A 166 -15.98 -5.62 8.15
C PRO A 166 -15.75 -4.10 8.13
N GLY A 167 -14.49 -3.70 8.09
CA GLY A 167 -14.11 -2.28 8.08
C GLY A 167 -14.30 -1.55 9.41
N ALA A 168 -14.53 -2.26 10.52
CA ALA A 168 -14.49 -1.64 11.84
C ALA A 168 -13.09 -1.03 12.11
N PRO A 169 -12.99 -0.01 12.98
CA PRO A 169 -11.71 0.53 13.41
C PRO A 169 -10.76 -0.54 13.95
N ASN A 170 -9.46 -0.41 13.69
CA ASN A 170 -8.45 -1.42 14.05
C ASN A 170 -8.43 -1.76 15.55
N HIS A 171 -8.85 -0.86 16.43
CA HIS A 171 -8.89 -1.13 17.88
C HIS A 171 -9.95 -2.18 18.28
N PHE A 172 -10.91 -2.50 17.40
CA PHE A 172 -11.86 -3.60 17.59
C PHE A 172 -11.31 -4.95 17.12
N TYR A 173 -10.11 -4.99 16.53
CA TYR A 173 -9.57 -6.23 15.98
C TYR A 173 -9.01 -7.08 17.10
N GLU A 174 -9.51 -8.30 17.20
CA GLU A 174 -8.86 -9.35 17.96
C GLU A 174 -7.74 -9.94 17.10
N TRP A 175 -6.65 -10.34 17.74
CA TRP A 175 -5.53 -10.95 17.03
C TRP A 175 -5.01 -12.18 17.77
N GLU A 176 -4.56 -13.15 17.00
CA GLU A 176 -3.82 -14.31 17.48
C GLU A 176 -2.50 -14.43 16.70
N PRO A 177 -1.36 -14.68 17.36
CA PRO A 177 -0.13 -15.01 16.66
C PRO A 177 -0.36 -16.20 15.74
N GLN A 178 0.06 -16.09 14.49
CA GLN A 178 0.08 -17.24 13.61
C GLN A 178 1.42 -17.95 13.79
N VAL A 179 1.46 -18.94 14.68
CA VAL A 179 2.68 -19.73 14.94
C VAL A 179 2.79 -20.85 13.89
N ASP A 180 3.91 -20.81 13.17
CA ASP A 180 4.45 -21.71 12.14
C ASP A 180 3.92 -21.74 10.70
N VAL A 181 4.90 -21.64 9.79
CA VAL A 181 4.89 -22.25 8.46
C VAL A 181 5.94 -23.36 8.52
N PRO A 182 5.56 -24.64 8.52
CA PRO A 182 6.51 -25.73 8.29
C PRO A 182 7.32 -25.46 7.02
N GLY A 183 8.66 -25.52 7.09
CA GLY A 183 9.55 -25.38 5.94
C GLY A 183 10.14 -23.98 5.66
N LEU A 184 9.82 -22.94 6.43
CA LEU A 184 10.43 -21.60 6.22
C LEU A 184 11.70 -21.36 7.04
N TYR A 185 11.92 -22.14 8.10
CA TYR A 185 13.06 -21.99 9.03
C TYR A 185 13.83 -23.28 9.29
N ASP A 186 13.60 -24.35 8.53
CA ASP A 186 14.19 -25.66 8.80
C ASP A 186 15.73 -25.71 8.57
N ASP A 187 16.29 -24.70 7.90
CA ASP A 187 17.71 -24.61 7.52
C ASP A 187 18.44 -23.35 8.04
N LEU A 188 17.99 -22.73 9.13
CA LEU A 188 18.71 -21.65 9.84
C LEU A 188 19.21 -22.07 11.22
#